data_AF-A0A841WWF8-F1
#
_entry.id   AF-A0A841WWF8-F1
#
_cell.length_a   1.000
_cell.length_b   1.000
_cell.length_c   1.000
_cell.angle_alpha   90.00
_cell.angle_beta   90.00
_cell.angle_gamma   90.00
#
_symmetry.space_group_name_H-M   'P 1'
#
loop_
_entity.id
_entity.type
_entity.pdbx_description
1 polymer ?
#
loop_
_entity_poly.entity_id
_entity_poly.type
_entity_poly.pdbx_seq_one_letter_code
_entity_poly.pdbx_strand_id
1 'polypeptide(L)'
;MKKIIFTLTFLICSIFIGGCSESNNISSPENSVTANPNNSPSNSVIKENPQNSSQPTKDSNISQQPSIKNENPSFGTIKDMQNGDLKCYVSVVDGNGKLYEGVGAIFDVCEPDKYVNKNVNLFYELEDVNDCQSAEPCGKTIKEWLITKIEIRD
;
A
#
# COMPACT_ATOMS: atom_id res chain seq x y z
N MET A 1 5.44 -29.53 35.97
CA MET A 1 4.51 -29.95 34.88
C MET A 1 3.09 -29.88 35.41
N LYS A 2 2.37 -28.79 35.14
CA LYS A 2 1.03 -28.54 35.68
C LYS A 2 0.06 -28.52 34.51
N LYS A 3 -0.79 -29.55 34.43
CA LYS A 3 -1.78 -29.75 33.37
C LYS A 3 -2.95 -28.79 33.64
N ILE A 4 -3.22 -27.88 32.70
CA ILE A 4 -4.37 -26.98 32.75
C ILE A 4 -5.46 -27.60 31.88
N ILE A 5 -6.59 -27.91 32.52
CA ILE A 5 -7.76 -28.54 31.92
C ILE A 5 -8.57 -27.43 31.24
N PHE A 6 -8.66 -27.47 29.91
CA PHE A 6 -9.56 -26.63 29.12
C PHE A 6 -11.01 -27.08 29.35
N THR A 7 -11.83 -26.22 29.94
CA THR A 7 -13.28 -26.40 30.00
C THR A 7 -13.91 -25.57 28.88
N LEU A 8 -14.40 -26.28 27.86
CA LEU A 8 -15.06 -25.76 26.67
C LEU A 8 -16.55 -25.62 26.96
N THR A 9 -17.03 -24.40 27.22
CA THR A 9 -18.46 -24.10 27.30
C THR A 9 -18.96 -23.61 25.95
N PHE A 10 -19.60 -24.52 25.21
CA PHE A 10 -20.43 -24.22 24.05
C PHE A 10 -21.71 -23.50 24.52
N LEU A 11 -21.83 -22.19 24.26
CA LEU A 11 -23.09 -21.47 24.41
C LEU A 11 -23.70 -21.26 23.01
N ILE A 12 -24.62 -22.16 22.66
CA ILE A 12 -25.46 -22.11 21.47
C ILE A 12 -26.58 -21.09 21.75
N CYS A 13 -26.56 -19.93 21.08
CA CYS A 13 -27.71 -19.05 20.98
C CYS A 13 -28.16 -19.00 19.52
N SER A 14 -29.06 -19.93 19.17
CA SER A 14 -29.87 -19.86 17.96
C SER A 14 -30.98 -18.82 18.20
N ILE A 15 -30.92 -17.67 17.52
CA ILE A 15 -32.09 -16.79 17.38
C ILE A 15 -32.60 -16.93 15.95
N PHE A 16 -33.81 -17.45 15.85
CA PHE A 16 -34.60 -17.59 14.64
C PHE A 16 -35.13 -16.22 14.16
N ILE A 17 -34.91 -15.97 12.87
CA ILE A 17 -35.83 -15.42 11.85
C ILE A 17 -36.66 -14.17 12.20
N GLY A 18 -36.36 -13.09 11.49
CA GLY A 18 -37.34 -12.14 10.98
C GLY A 18 -36.99 -11.82 9.53
N GLY A 19 -37.79 -12.29 8.58
CA GLY A 19 -37.69 -11.91 7.17
C GLY A 19 -38.62 -10.76 6.84
N CYS A 20 -38.23 -9.93 5.88
CA CYS A 20 -39.09 -9.46 4.78
C CYS A 20 -38.24 -8.98 3.61
N SER A 21 -38.80 -9.25 2.45
CA SER A 21 -38.38 -9.05 1.07
C SER A 21 -38.23 -7.60 0.64
N GLU A 22 -37.25 -7.33 -0.24
CA GLU A 22 -37.42 -6.37 -1.33
C GLU A 22 -36.63 -6.88 -2.55
N SER A 23 -37.35 -7.43 -3.54
CA SER A 23 -36.80 -7.75 -4.85
C SER A 23 -36.94 -6.52 -5.74
N ASN A 24 -35.82 -5.95 -6.17
CA ASN A 24 -35.79 -5.11 -7.36
C ASN A 24 -34.71 -5.63 -8.30
N ASN A 25 -35.15 -6.44 -9.28
CA ASN A 25 -34.43 -6.60 -10.53
C ASN A 25 -34.53 -5.28 -11.29
N ILE A 26 -33.43 -4.57 -11.46
CA ILE A 26 -33.28 -3.66 -12.59
C ILE A 26 -32.06 -4.10 -13.38
N SER A 27 -32.41 -4.57 -14.58
CA SER A 27 -31.61 -5.01 -15.69
C SER A 27 -30.52 -4.02 -16.09
N SER A 28 -29.35 -4.59 -16.38
CA SER A 28 -28.35 -4.08 -17.31
C SER A 28 -28.97 -3.49 -18.59
N PRO A 29 -28.38 -2.41 -19.13
CA PRO A 29 -28.23 -2.27 -20.55
C PRO A 29 -26.77 -2.55 -20.93
N GLU A 30 -26.56 -3.72 -21.55
CA GLU A 30 -25.52 -3.88 -22.55
C GLU A 30 -25.74 -2.83 -23.64
N ASN A 31 -24.74 -1.99 -23.89
CA ASN A 31 -24.57 -1.40 -25.21
C ASN A 31 -23.20 -1.81 -25.72
N SER A 32 -23.19 -2.96 -26.38
CA SER A 32 -22.18 -3.35 -27.34
C SER A 32 -22.27 -2.42 -28.55
N VAL A 33 -21.24 -1.63 -28.81
CA VAL A 33 -20.96 -1.13 -30.16
C VAL A 33 -19.55 -1.53 -30.51
N THR A 34 -19.43 -2.64 -31.24
CA THR A 34 -18.27 -2.96 -32.04
C THR A 34 -18.53 -2.49 -33.47
N ALA A 35 -17.77 -1.50 -33.93
CA ALA A 35 -17.52 -1.27 -35.36
C ALA A 35 -16.18 -0.53 -35.54
N ASN A 36 -15.18 -1.27 -35.99
CA ASN A 36 -13.90 -0.83 -36.57
C ASN A 36 -14.11 -0.64 -38.11
N PRO A 37 -13.17 -0.22 -38.97
CA PRO A 37 -11.93 0.59 -38.86
C PRO A 37 -11.87 1.76 -39.89
N ASN A 38 -10.69 2.41 -39.98
CA ASN A 38 -10.11 3.22 -41.08
C ASN A 38 -10.17 4.75 -40.90
N ASN A 39 -9.15 5.57 -41.17
CA ASN A 39 -7.71 5.41 -41.39
C ASN A 39 -7.09 6.83 -41.49
N SER A 40 -5.76 6.88 -41.35
CA SER A 40 -4.84 7.83 -42.00
C SER A 40 -4.37 9.08 -41.21
N PRO A 41 -3.17 9.64 -41.50
CA PRO A 41 -1.95 9.33 -40.76
C PRO A 41 -1.16 10.60 -40.35
N SER A 42 -0.22 10.49 -39.41
CA SER A 42 0.89 11.44 -39.36
C SER A 42 2.16 10.82 -38.75
N ASN A 43 3.02 10.38 -39.68
CA ASN A 43 4.46 10.19 -39.64
C ASN A 43 5.21 10.22 -38.29
N SER A 44 5.71 9.04 -37.90
CA SER A 44 6.97 8.89 -37.18
C SER A 44 8.09 8.58 -38.16
N VAL A 45 9.12 9.43 -38.22
CA VAL A 45 10.54 9.06 -38.37
C VAL A 45 11.34 10.22 -37.79
N ILE A 46 12.04 10.02 -36.66
CA ILE A 46 13.50 10.12 -36.56
C ILE A 46 13.94 9.19 -35.41
N LYS A 47 14.73 8.18 -35.76
CA LYS A 47 15.59 7.42 -34.84
C LYS A 47 16.84 8.25 -34.59
N GLU A 48 17.22 8.46 -33.33
CA GLU A 48 18.62 8.36 -32.93
C GLU A 48 18.76 8.23 -31.39
N ASN A 49 19.48 7.19 -31.00
CA ASN A 49 20.20 6.98 -29.73
C ASN A 49 21.58 6.46 -30.20
N PRO A 50 22.74 6.64 -29.51
CA PRO A 50 22.95 7.09 -28.14
C PRO A 50 24.13 8.06 -27.91
N GLN A 51 24.10 8.84 -26.82
CA GLN A 51 25.37 9.25 -26.17
C GLN A 51 25.24 9.55 -24.67
N ASN A 52 25.98 8.74 -23.92
CA ASN A 52 26.39 8.88 -22.54
C ASN A 52 27.33 10.09 -22.40
N SER A 53 27.07 11.02 -21.48
CA SER A 53 28.11 11.91 -20.94
C SER A 53 27.70 12.47 -19.57
N SER A 54 28.45 12.01 -18.57
CA SER A 54 28.51 12.55 -17.22
C SER A 54 29.09 13.96 -17.21
N GLN A 55 28.38 14.94 -16.63
CA GLN A 55 28.96 15.86 -15.65
C GLN A 55 27.89 16.75 -14.97
N PRO A 56 28.14 17.18 -13.72
CA PRO A 56 27.16 17.77 -12.84
C PRO A 56 27.02 19.28 -13.08
N THR A 57 25.79 19.75 -13.27
CA THR A 57 25.45 21.16 -13.09
C THR A 57 25.08 21.39 -11.64
N LYS A 58 26.07 21.94 -10.93
CA LYS A 58 25.98 22.51 -9.59
C LYS A 58 25.16 23.80 -9.65
N ASP A 59 23.85 23.67 -9.60
CA ASP A 59 22.96 24.78 -9.23
C ASP A 59 22.57 24.62 -7.77
N SER A 60 23.38 25.23 -6.91
CA SER A 60 23.03 25.51 -5.53
C SER A 60 21.85 26.49 -5.49
N ASN A 61 20.65 25.94 -5.37
CA ASN A 61 19.53 26.67 -4.79
C ASN A 61 19.04 25.84 -3.60
N ILE A 62 19.72 25.98 -2.47
CA ILE A 62 19.25 25.45 -1.18
C ILE A 62 18.11 26.39 -0.74
N SER A 63 16.95 26.20 -1.37
CA SER A 63 15.68 26.55 -0.75
C SER A 63 15.58 25.65 0.47
N GLN A 64 15.50 26.24 1.66
CA GLN A 64 15.30 25.52 2.91
C GLN A 64 13.90 24.90 2.90
N GLN A 65 13.77 23.78 2.20
CA GLN A 65 12.63 22.88 2.33
C GLN A 65 12.74 22.22 3.71
N PRO A 66 11.68 22.24 4.53
CA PRO A 66 11.66 21.51 5.79
C PRO A 66 12.05 20.05 5.51
N SER A 67 13.12 19.56 6.15
CA SER A 67 13.47 18.15 6.05
C SER A 67 12.37 17.35 6.73
N ILE A 68 11.65 16.54 5.94
CA ILE A 68 10.58 15.67 6.47
C ILE A 68 11.27 14.60 7.33
N LYS A 69 11.19 14.75 8.65
CA LYS A 69 11.76 13.79 9.60
C LYS A 69 10.95 12.50 9.58
N ASN A 70 11.62 11.35 9.48
CA ASN A 70 10.99 10.05 9.66
C ASN A 70 10.88 9.74 11.16
N GLU A 71 9.68 9.48 11.64
CA GLU A 71 9.41 9.08 13.04
C GLU A 71 9.02 7.61 13.20
N ASN A 72 9.01 6.86 12.09
CA ASN A 72 8.69 5.44 12.05
C ASN A 72 9.83 4.59 12.62
N PRO A 73 9.54 3.41 13.18
CA PRO A 73 10.56 2.54 13.75
C PRO A 73 11.47 1.97 12.66
N SER A 74 12.78 1.96 12.87
CA SER A 74 13.74 1.32 11.96
C SER A 74 13.78 -0.22 12.11
N PHE A 75 13.18 -0.75 13.18
CA PHE A 75 13.05 -2.18 13.40
C PHE A 75 11.94 -2.51 14.40
N GLY A 76 11.49 -3.76 14.36
CA GLY A 76 10.49 -4.25 15.30
C GLY A 76 9.90 -5.57 14.86
N THR A 77 8.86 -6.01 15.57
CA THR A 77 8.05 -7.15 15.16
C THR A 77 6.83 -6.67 14.40
N ILE A 78 6.67 -7.12 13.16
CA ILE A 78 5.45 -6.87 12.39
C ILE A 78 4.31 -7.67 13.02
N LYS A 79 3.20 -7.00 13.31
CA LYS A 79 1.98 -7.59 13.89
C LYS A 79 0.90 -7.80 12.86
N ASP A 80 0.83 -6.92 11.88
CA ASP A 80 -0.16 -6.99 10.81
C ASP A 80 0.36 -6.30 9.55
N MET A 81 -0.10 -6.76 8.41
CA MET A 81 0.15 -6.16 7.10
C MET A 81 -1.10 -6.31 6.25
N GLN A 82 -1.60 -5.18 5.75
CA GLN A 82 -2.77 -5.15 4.89
C GLN A 82 -2.47 -4.38 3.63
N ASN A 83 -2.79 -5.00 2.49
CA ASN A 83 -2.76 -4.30 1.22
C ASN A 83 -3.93 -3.33 1.17
N GLY A 84 -3.63 -2.03 1.18
CA GLY A 84 -4.63 -0.97 1.11
C GLY A 84 -4.76 -0.42 -0.30
N ASP A 85 -5.60 0.61 -0.46
CA ASP A 85 -5.86 1.17 -1.79
C ASP A 85 -4.75 2.13 -2.27
N LEU A 86 -4.02 2.77 -1.33
CA LEU A 86 -2.98 3.76 -1.65
C LEU A 86 -1.56 3.25 -1.39
N LYS A 87 -1.43 2.31 -0.46
CA LYS A 87 -0.17 1.72 0.00
C LYS A 87 -0.48 0.47 0.82
N CYS A 88 0.55 -0.28 1.18
CA CYS A 88 0.43 -1.31 2.20
C CYS A 88 0.52 -0.68 3.59
N TYR A 89 -0.39 -1.05 4.49
CA TYR A 89 -0.40 -0.59 5.88
C TYR A 89 0.20 -1.67 6.78
N VAL A 90 1.18 -1.28 7.59
CA VAL A 90 1.94 -2.17 8.46
C VAL A 90 1.79 -1.74 9.90
N SER A 91 1.50 -2.70 10.78
CA SER A 91 1.52 -2.51 12.22
C SER A 91 2.80 -3.11 12.80
N VAL A 92 3.60 -2.31 13.51
CA VAL A 92 4.92 -2.70 14.02
C VAL A 92 5.00 -2.42 15.52
N VAL A 93 5.49 -3.39 16.29
CA VAL A 93 5.89 -3.18 17.69
C VAL A 93 7.40 -3.04 17.75
N ASP A 94 7.90 -1.90 18.22
CA ASP A 94 9.33 -1.62 18.31
C ASP A 94 10.01 -2.39 19.47
N GLY A 95 11.33 -2.22 19.61
CA GLY A 95 12.10 -2.85 20.70
C GLY A 95 11.73 -2.37 22.12
N ASN A 96 11.02 -1.24 22.24
CA ASN A 96 10.53 -0.71 23.52
C ASN A 96 9.10 -1.18 23.83
N GLY A 97 8.48 -1.95 22.93
CA GLY A 97 7.10 -2.40 23.05
C GLY A 97 6.06 -1.36 22.59
N LYS A 98 6.47 -0.25 21.98
CA LYS A 98 5.55 0.75 21.42
C LYS A 98 4.97 0.24 20.11
N LEU A 99 3.63 0.30 20.00
CA LEU A 99 2.90 -0.02 18.77
C LEU A 99 2.87 1.21 17.85
N TYR A 100 3.18 0.97 16.58
CA TYR A 100 3.06 1.89 15.46
C TYR A 100 2.06 1.28 14.47
N GLU A 101 0.90 1.89 14.31
CA GLU A 101 -0.14 1.45 13.39
C GLU A 101 -0.10 2.27 12.09
N GLY A 102 -0.48 1.65 10.98
CA GLY A 102 -0.63 2.35 9.69
C GLY A 102 0.69 2.84 9.09
N VAL A 103 1.83 2.24 9.46
CA VAL A 103 3.12 2.55 8.84
C VAL A 103 3.04 2.19 7.36
N GLY A 104 3.30 3.16 6.49
CA GLY A 104 3.21 2.98 5.06
C GLY A 104 4.34 2.11 4.51
N ALA A 105 4.01 1.22 3.58
CA ALA A 105 4.94 0.41 2.82
C ALA A 105 4.55 0.40 1.34
N ILE A 106 5.53 0.26 0.45
CA ILE A 106 5.24 0.04 -0.97
C ILE A 106 4.53 -1.31 -1.16
N PHE A 107 3.75 -1.43 -2.22
CA PHE A 107 3.00 -2.66 -2.50
C PHE A 107 3.91 -3.88 -2.67
N ASP A 108 5.09 -3.70 -3.26
CA ASP A 108 6.04 -4.78 -3.54
C ASP A 108 6.54 -5.52 -2.29
N VAL A 109 6.55 -4.86 -1.12
CA VAL A 109 6.97 -5.50 0.15
C VAL A 109 5.79 -6.01 0.98
N CYS A 110 4.55 -5.91 0.48
CA CYS A 110 3.34 -6.27 1.21
C CYS A 110 3.09 -7.79 1.23
N GLU A 111 3.96 -8.54 1.91
CA GLU A 111 3.93 -10.01 1.97
C GLU A 111 3.60 -10.50 3.40
N PRO A 112 2.33 -10.50 3.84
CA PRO A 112 1.94 -10.83 5.22
C PRO A 112 2.42 -12.22 5.65
N ASP A 113 2.30 -13.22 4.77
CA ASP A 113 2.69 -14.62 5.05
C ASP A 113 4.19 -14.77 5.36
N LYS A 114 5.02 -13.85 4.86
CA LYS A 114 6.46 -13.87 5.04
C LYS A 114 6.90 -13.10 6.28
N TYR A 115 6.24 -11.97 6.56
CA TYR A 115 6.74 -10.96 7.48
C TYR A 115 5.94 -10.83 8.79
N VAL A 116 4.66 -11.22 8.83
CA VAL A 116 3.87 -11.14 10.07
C VAL A 116 4.48 -12.05 11.14
N ASN A 117 4.57 -11.53 12.37
CA ASN A 117 5.23 -12.12 13.52
C ASN A 117 6.75 -12.33 13.38
N LYS A 118 7.39 -11.73 12.37
CA LYS A 118 8.85 -11.71 12.26
C LYS A 118 9.42 -10.45 12.89
N ASN A 119 10.57 -10.60 13.52
CA ASN A 119 11.43 -9.48 13.91
C ASN A 119 12.21 -9.03 12.68
N VAL A 120 12.16 -7.75 12.32
CA VAL A 120 12.67 -7.24 11.04
C VAL A 120 13.40 -5.90 11.19
N ASN A 121 14.30 -5.63 10.24
CA ASN A 121 14.74 -4.29 9.88
C ASN A 121 13.81 -3.69 8.83
N LEU A 122 13.49 -2.40 8.98
CA LEU A 122 12.63 -1.64 8.07
C LEU A 122 13.46 -0.50 7.46
N PHE A 123 13.49 -0.44 6.14
CA PHE A 123 14.19 0.61 5.39
C PHE A 123 13.19 1.46 4.65
N TYR A 124 13.39 2.78 4.67
CA TYR A 124 12.42 3.76 4.19
C TYR A 124 13.00 4.66 3.13
N GLU A 125 12.17 5.02 2.16
CA GLU A 125 12.44 6.05 1.16
C GLU A 125 11.27 7.03 1.06
N LEU A 126 11.53 8.21 0.50
CA LEU A 126 10.53 9.27 0.38
C LEU A 126 9.76 9.10 -0.93
N GLU A 127 8.60 8.48 -0.85
CA GLU A 127 7.78 8.10 -2.00
C GLU A 127 6.64 9.09 -2.25
N ASP A 128 6.19 9.09 -3.50
CA ASP A 128 5.03 9.83 -3.97
C ASP A 128 3.76 8.99 -3.75
N VAL A 129 2.87 9.47 -2.86
CA VAL A 129 1.61 8.78 -2.52
C VAL A 129 0.44 9.66 -2.92
N ASN A 130 -0.59 9.05 -3.51
CA ASN A 130 -1.82 9.78 -3.83
C ASN A 130 -2.57 10.15 -2.54
N ASP A 131 -3.11 11.37 -2.51
CA ASP A 131 -3.90 11.89 -1.38
C ASP A 131 -5.19 11.08 -1.15
N CYS A 132 -5.86 10.61 -2.21
CA CYS A 132 -7.10 9.85 -2.08
C CYS A 132 -7.30 8.79 -3.18
N GLN A 133 -8.30 7.93 -2.94
CA GLN A 133 -8.62 6.75 -3.77
C GLN A 133 -9.50 7.06 -4.99
N SER A 134 -10.20 8.20 -4.99
CA SER A 134 -11.09 8.62 -6.07
C SER A 134 -10.31 9.32 -7.18
N ALA A 135 -10.95 9.67 -8.30
CA ALA A 135 -10.36 10.50 -9.36
C ALA A 135 -10.54 12.01 -9.12
N GLU A 136 -11.60 12.46 -8.42
CA GLU A 136 -11.87 13.91 -8.24
C GLU A 136 -12.57 14.26 -6.92
N PRO A 137 -12.15 15.36 -6.24
CA PRO A 137 -10.92 16.10 -6.47
C PRO A 137 -9.74 15.35 -5.83
N CYS A 138 -9.27 14.26 -6.47
CA CYS A 138 -7.94 13.70 -6.24
C CYS A 138 -6.96 14.35 -7.20
N GLY A 139 -5.66 14.13 -7.00
CA GLY A 139 -4.64 14.59 -7.95
C GLY A 139 -3.50 15.34 -7.28
N LYS A 140 -3.49 15.40 -5.95
CA LYS A 140 -2.30 15.79 -5.21
C LYS A 140 -1.54 14.54 -4.81
N THR A 141 -0.24 14.58 -5.07
CA THR A 141 0.73 13.62 -4.58
C THR A 141 1.40 14.22 -3.35
N ILE A 142 1.43 13.46 -2.26
CA ILE A 142 2.15 13.82 -1.04
C ILE A 142 3.43 13.00 -0.95
N LYS A 143 4.50 13.61 -0.43
CA LYS A 143 5.74 12.90 -0.11
C LYS A 143 5.61 12.25 1.27
N GLU A 144 5.79 10.93 1.33
CA GLU A 144 5.72 10.18 2.58
C GLU A 144 6.88 9.17 2.69
N TRP A 145 7.35 8.90 3.90
CA TRP A 145 8.30 7.82 4.14
C TRP A 145 7.60 6.47 4.08
N LEU A 146 7.88 5.69 3.03
CA LEU A 146 7.35 4.33 2.87
C LEU A 146 8.46 3.29 3.06
N ILE A 147 8.10 2.15 3.65
CA ILE A 147 8.98 0.98 3.72
C ILE A 147 9.19 0.45 2.30
N THR A 148 10.43 0.48 1.82
CA THR A 148 10.82 -0.06 0.50
C THR A 148 11.54 -1.39 0.59
N LYS A 149 12.05 -1.74 1.77
CA LYS A 149 12.72 -3.02 2.02
C LYS A 149 12.48 -3.51 3.45
N ILE A 150 12.28 -4.82 3.57
CA ILE A 150 12.14 -5.53 4.84
C ILE A 150 13.17 -6.66 4.88
N GLU A 151 13.98 -6.70 5.93
CA GLU A 151 14.93 -7.79 6.18
C GLU A 151 14.60 -8.47 7.51
N ILE A 152 14.45 -9.80 7.49
CA ILE A 152 14.25 -10.58 8.72
C ILE A 152 15.54 -10.56 9.53
N ARG A 153 15.42 -10.32 10.84
CA ARG A 153 16.51 -10.43 11.80
C ARG A 153 16.52 -11.86 12.34
N ASP A 154 17.68 -12.50 12.25
CA ASP A 154 17.97 -13.80 12.86
C ASP A 154 18.13 -13.71 14.39
#